data_AF-A0AAV9Q386-F1
#
_entry.id   AF-A0AAV9Q386-F1
#
_cell.length_a   1.000
_cell.length_b   1.000
_cell.length_c   1.000
_cell.angle_alpha   90.00
_cell.angle_beta   90.00
_cell.angle_gamma   90.00
#
_symmetry.space_group_name_H-M   'P 1'
#
loop_
_entity.id
_entity.type
_entity.pdbx_description
1 polymer ?
#
loop_
_entity_poly.entity_id
_entity_poly.type
_entity_poly.pdbx_seq_one_letter_code
_entity_poly.pdbx_strand_id
1 'polypeptide(L)'
;MDNLARHYKRRYQEALNHAIAERKDVALSICWELRLEPRIGVYRRAMVNLLIAQLVSFDQLKYAEECLDLLDILQQDNNGEVSDNVKNVITIAEELIEELEVKQQQAAAPR
;
A
#
# COMPACT_ATOMS: atom_id res chain seq x y z
N MET A 1 -2.58 -9.84 22.33
CA MET A 1 -2.13 -9.64 20.93
C MET A 1 -3.27 -9.24 19.99
N ASP A 2 -4.44 -9.90 20.04
CA ASP A 2 -5.56 -9.63 19.11
C ASP A 2 -6.15 -8.21 19.10
N ASN A 3 -6.16 -7.51 20.24
CA ASN A 3 -6.74 -6.16 20.32
C ASN A 3 -5.95 -5.16 19.46
N LEU A 4 -4.63 -5.31 19.39
CA LEU A 4 -3.78 -4.40 18.63
C LEU A 4 -3.91 -4.63 17.13
N ALA A 5 -3.95 -5.89 16.71
CA ALA A 5 -4.19 -6.25 15.32
C ALA A 5 -5.57 -5.79 14.82
N ARG A 6 -6.62 -5.95 15.66
CA ARG A 6 -7.96 -5.43 15.38
C ARG A 6 -8.00 -3.91 15.34
N HIS A 7 -7.24 -3.23 16.19
CA HIS A 7 -7.12 -1.78 16.19
C HIS A 7 -6.56 -1.27 14.85
N TYR A 8 -5.43 -1.80 14.38
CA TYR A 8 -4.84 -1.37 13.10
C TYR A 8 -5.72 -1.71 11.91
N LYS A 9 -6.38 -2.87 11.91
CA LYS A 9 -7.37 -3.21 10.87
C LYS A 9 -8.49 -2.16 10.82
N ARG A 10 -9.00 -1.73 11.97
CA ARG A 10 -10.05 -0.69 12.04
C ARG A 10 -9.56 0.66 11.53
N ARG A 11 -8.37 1.10 11.95
CA ARG A 11 -7.77 2.36 11.49
C ARG A 11 -7.51 2.35 9.98
N TYR A 12 -7.02 1.24 9.43
CA TYR A 12 -6.88 1.09 7.99
C TYR A 12 -8.23 1.16 7.25
N GLN A 13 -9.26 0.49 7.77
CA GLN A 13 -10.61 0.57 7.20
C GLN A 13 -11.17 2.00 7.27
N GLU A 14 -10.88 2.75 8.33
CA GLU A 14 -11.22 4.16 8.44
C GLU A 14 -10.56 4.97 7.32
N ALA A 15 -9.26 4.79 7.08
CA ALA A 15 -8.54 5.42 5.97
C ALA A 15 -9.16 5.09 4.61
N LEU A 16 -9.49 3.81 4.35
CA LEU A 16 -10.18 3.40 3.13
C LEU A 16 -11.54 4.08 2.97
N ASN A 17 -12.35 4.14 4.03
CA ASN A 17 -13.66 4.78 3.98
C ASN A 17 -13.53 6.29 3.68
N HIS A 18 -12.50 6.95 4.21
CA HIS A 18 -12.19 8.33 3.88
C HIS A 18 -11.74 8.49 2.42
N ALA A 19 -10.90 7.59 1.91
CA ALA A 19 -10.45 7.59 0.52
C ALA A 19 -11.62 7.42 -0.46
N ILE A 20 -12.52 6.46 -0.20
CA ILE A 20 -13.74 6.21 -0.99
C ILE A 20 -14.68 7.42 -0.97
N ALA A 21 -14.77 8.11 0.18
CA ALA A 21 -15.55 9.35 0.32
C ALA A 21 -14.81 10.60 -0.22
N GLU A 22 -13.76 10.42 -1.03
CA GLU A 22 -12.92 11.48 -1.62
C GLU A 22 -12.24 12.43 -0.60
N ARG A 23 -12.20 12.05 0.68
CA ARG A 23 -11.51 12.80 1.75
C ARG A 23 -10.05 12.37 1.84
N LYS A 24 -9.29 12.63 0.77
CA LYS A 24 -7.91 12.16 0.59
C LYS A 24 -6.97 12.61 1.71
N ASP A 25 -7.04 13.87 2.14
CA ASP A 25 -6.16 14.40 3.19
C ASP A 25 -6.33 13.66 4.52
N VAL A 26 -7.58 13.33 4.86
CA VAL A 26 -7.90 12.59 6.10
C VAL A 26 -7.41 11.15 5.99
N ALA A 27 -7.63 10.51 4.83
CA ALA A 27 -7.13 9.16 4.58
C ALA A 27 -5.59 9.10 4.69
N LEU A 28 -4.89 10.05 4.06
CA LEU A 28 -3.43 10.16 4.12
C LEU A 28 -2.92 10.40 5.53
N SER A 29 -3.57 11.27 6.32
CA SER A 29 -3.20 11.49 7.72
C SER A 29 -3.20 10.18 8.51
N ILE A 30 -4.23 9.35 8.36
CA ILE A 30 -4.32 8.05 9.04
C ILE A 30 -3.24 7.09 8.50
N CYS A 31 -3.03 7.04 7.18
CA CYS A 31 -2.00 6.21 6.58
C CYS A 31 -0.59 6.55 7.09
N TRP A 32 -0.27 7.83 7.26
CA TRP A 32 1.04 8.25 7.78
C TRP A 32 1.27 7.81 9.22
N GLU A 33 0.27 7.95 10.08
CA GLU A 33 0.32 7.44 11.45
C GLU A 33 0.55 5.92 11.46
N LEU A 34 -0.20 5.18 10.63
CA LEU A 34 -0.10 3.73 10.54
C LEU A 34 1.24 3.25 9.98
N ARG A 35 1.80 3.95 8.99
CA ARG A 35 3.09 3.60 8.38
C ARG A 35 4.23 3.68 9.38
N LEU A 36 4.19 4.67 10.28
CA LEU A 36 5.21 4.89 11.30
C LEU A 36 5.11 3.92 12.49
N GLU A 37 4.01 3.20 12.65
CA GLU A 37 3.78 2.30 13.79
C GLU A 37 4.61 1.01 13.68
N PRO A 38 5.57 0.76 14.58
CA PRO A 38 6.45 -0.42 14.51
C PRO A 38 5.70 -1.75 14.62
N ARG A 39 4.55 -1.79 15.29
CA ARG A 39 3.81 -3.02 15.62
C ARG A 39 2.69 -3.37 14.63
N ILE A 40 2.53 -2.62 13.54
CA ILE A 40 1.40 -2.77 12.61
C ILE A 40 1.38 -4.11 11.86
N GLY A 41 2.56 -4.74 11.72
CA GLY A 41 2.78 -5.98 10.97
C GLY A 41 3.00 -5.72 9.48
N VAL A 42 3.87 -6.53 8.87
CA VAL A 42 4.38 -6.35 7.50
C VAL A 42 3.24 -6.24 6.47
N TYR A 43 2.31 -7.19 6.47
CA TYR A 43 1.17 -7.21 5.54
C TYR A 43 0.35 -5.91 5.58
N ARG A 44 0.03 -5.39 6.78
CA ARG A 44 -0.74 -4.15 6.90
C ARG A 44 0.06 -2.93 6.50
N ARG A 45 1.36 -2.91 6.77
CA ARG A 45 2.24 -1.85 6.29
C ARG A 45 2.28 -1.80 4.76
N ALA A 46 2.33 -2.97 4.10
CA ALA A 46 2.22 -3.06 2.64
C ALA A 46 0.90 -2.48 2.13
N MET A 47 -0.25 -2.89 2.70
CA MET A 47 -1.56 -2.34 2.33
C MET A 47 -1.67 -0.82 2.54
N VAL A 48 -1.02 -0.29 3.59
CA VAL A 48 -0.96 1.16 3.85
C VAL A 48 -0.14 1.87 2.77
N ASN A 49 1.03 1.34 2.39
CA ASN A 49 1.85 1.88 1.31
C ASN A 49 1.11 1.86 -0.04
N LEU A 50 0.39 0.78 -0.36
CA LEU A 50 -0.45 0.74 -1.56
C LEU A 50 -1.53 1.83 -1.57
N LEU A 51 -2.24 2.01 -0.45
CA LEU A 51 -3.26 3.04 -0.34
C LEU A 51 -2.65 4.45 -0.45
N ILE A 52 -1.47 4.67 0.12
CA ILE A 52 -0.72 5.91 -0.06
C ILE A 52 -0.42 6.15 -1.54
N ALA A 53 0.11 5.16 -2.26
CA ALA A 53 0.45 5.26 -3.68
C ALA A 53 -0.74 5.71 -4.54
N GLN A 54 -1.94 5.24 -4.20
CA GLN A 54 -3.19 5.61 -4.88
C GLN A 54 -3.69 7.03 -4.53
N LEU A 55 -3.31 7.57 -3.38
CA LEU A 55 -3.82 8.84 -2.86
C LEU A 55 -2.91 10.04 -3.15
N VAL A 56 -1.59 9.83 -3.19
CA VAL A 56 -0.61 10.90 -3.43
C VAL A 56 -0.53 11.27 -4.92
N SER A 57 -0.13 12.51 -5.21
CA SER A 57 0.07 13.00 -6.59
C SER A 57 1.50 12.89 -7.09
N PHE A 58 2.45 12.62 -6.20
CA PHE A 58 3.88 12.44 -6.48
C PHE A 58 4.42 11.27 -5.66
N ASP A 59 5.53 10.68 -6.08
CA ASP A 59 6.14 9.49 -5.46
C ASP A 59 5.24 8.26 -5.41
N GLN A 60 4.20 8.20 -6.24
CA GLN A 60 3.28 7.04 -6.30
C GLN A 60 4.03 5.72 -6.52
N LEU A 61 5.00 5.74 -7.46
CA LEU A 61 5.81 4.58 -7.81
C LEU A 61 6.58 4.05 -6.60
N LYS A 62 7.27 4.95 -5.87
CA LYS A 62 8.02 4.60 -4.66
C LYS A 62 7.16 3.86 -3.64
N TYR A 63 5.93 4.32 -3.39
CA TYR A 63 5.07 3.67 -2.40
C TYR A 63 4.48 2.35 -2.90
N ALA A 64 4.27 2.20 -4.22
CA ALA A 64 3.85 0.94 -4.81
C ALA A 64 4.99 -0.10 -4.76
N GLU A 65 6.23 0.30 -5.05
CA GLU A 65 7.42 -0.53 -4.92
C GLU A 65 7.66 -0.95 -3.46
N GLU A 66 7.58 -0.01 -2.51
CA GLU A 66 7.69 -0.35 -1.08
C GLU A 66 6.57 -1.29 -0.61
N CYS A 67 5.41 -1.30 -1.26
CA CYS A 67 4.38 -2.30 -0.99
C CYS A 67 4.83 -3.69 -1.42
N LEU A 68 5.37 -3.83 -2.64
CA LEU A 68 5.89 -5.11 -3.15
C LEU A 68 7.06 -5.63 -2.32
N ASP A 69 8.04 -4.78 -1.99
CA ASP A 69 9.19 -5.17 -1.16
C ASP A 69 8.75 -5.80 0.17
N LEU A 70 7.71 -5.25 0.80
CA LEU A 70 7.16 -5.78 2.04
C LEU A 70 6.43 -7.11 1.86
N LEU A 71 5.73 -7.30 0.74
CA LEU A 71 5.05 -8.56 0.44
C LEU A 71 6.04 -9.66 0.03
N ASP A 72 7.15 -9.30 -0.61
CA ASP A 72 8.26 -10.20 -0.93
C ASP A 72 8.94 -10.70 0.35
N ILE A 73 9.20 -9.82 1.32
CA ILE A 73 9.69 -10.23 2.65
C ILE A 73 8.71 -11.23 3.29
N LEU A 74 7.41 -10.93 3.25
CA LEU A 74 6.39 -11.83 3.80
C LEU A 74 6.37 -13.18 3.08
N GLN A 75 6.58 -13.21 1.77
CA GLN A 75 6.64 -14.44 1.00
C GLN A 75 7.90 -15.25 1.32
N GLN A 76 9.06 -14.59 1.41
CA GLN A 76 10.32 -15.23 1.78
C GLN A 76 10.27 -15.84 3.18
N ASP A 77 9.72 -15.11 4.16
CA ASP A 77 9.55 -15.58 5.54
C ASP A 77 8.65 -16.83 5.64
N ASN A 78 7.75 -17.02 4.68
CA ASN A 78 6.84 -18.16 4.61
C ASN A 78 7.24 -19.21 3.55
N ASN A 79 8.54 -19.27 3.17
CA ASN A 79 9.06 -20.24 2.20
C ASN A 79 8.35 -20.23 0.84
N GLY A 80 7.85 -19.08 0.40
CA GLY A 80 7.12 -18.93 -0.86
C GLY A 80 5.60 -19.06 -0.74
N GLU A 81 5.07 -19.51 0.40
CA GLU A 81 3.64 -19.73 0.60
C GLU A 81 2.94 -18.50 1.20
N VAL A 82 1.99 -17.92 0.47
CA VAL A 82 1.18 -16.80 0.97
C VAL A 82 -0.30 -17.00 0.63
N SER A 83 -1.17 -16.42 1.46
CA SER A 83 -2.62 -16.46 1.24
C SER A 83 -3.03 -15.75 -0.06
N ASP A 84 -4.19 -16.10 -0.61
CA ASP A 84 -4.71 -15.47 -1.83
C ASP A 84 -4.92 -13.96 -1.67
N ASN A 85 -5.22 -13.49 -0.46
CA ASN A 85 -5.29 -12.06 -0.18
C ASN A 85 -3.96 -11.34 -0.44
N VAL A 86 -2.83 -11.98 -0.09
CA VAL A 86 -1.49 -11.40 -0.34
C VAL A 86 -1.21 -11.38 -1.83
N LYS A 87 -1.49 -12.47 -2.54
CA LYS A 87 -1.34 -12.54 -4.00
C LYS A 87 -2.13 -11.45 -4.71
N ASN A 88 -3.37 -11.21 -4.29
CA ASN A 88 -4.19 -10.15 -4.84
C ASN A 88 -3.58 -8.75 -4.61
N VAL A 89 -2.99 -8.49 -3.44
CA VAL A 89 -2.30 -7.21 -3.20
C VAL A 89 -1.06 -7.07 -4.08
N ILE A 90 -0.29 -8.15 -4.28
CA ILE A 90 0.86 -8.17 -5.20
C ILE A 90 0.40 -7.78 -6.60
N THR A 91 -0.62 -8.45 -7.15
CA THR A 91 -1.14 -8.16 -8.49
C THR A 91 -1.59 -6.70 -8.62
N ILE A 92 -2.33 -6.16 -7.65
CA ILE A 92 -2.77 -4.76 -7.69
C ILE A 92 -1.58 -3.79 -7.67
N ALA A 93 -0.53 -4.10 -6.90
CA ALA A 93 0.66 -3.25 -6.84
C ALA A 93 1.50 -3.33 -8.12
N GLU A 94 1.65 -4.51 -8.72
CA GLU A 94 2.31 -4.71 -10.02
C GLU A 94 1.58 -3.96 -11.14
N GLU A 95 0.25 -4.09 -11.23
CA GLU A 95 -0.58 -3.36 -12.19
C GLU A 95 -0.43 -1.84 -12.02
N LEU A 96 -0.42 -1.35 -10.78
CA LEU A 96 -0.23 0.07 -10.50
C LEU A 96 1.17 0.56 -10.93
N ILE A 97 2.21 -0.23 -10.70
CA ILE A 97 3.58 0.10 -11.13
C ILE A 97 3.65 0.19 -12.65
N GLU A 98 3.14 -0.82 -13.38
CA GLU A 98 3.12 -0.83 -14.83
C GLU A 98 2.40 0.43 -15.39
N GLU A 99 1.23 0.77 -14.84
CA GLU A 99 0.53 1.99 -15.23
C GLU A 99 1.33 3.27 -14.99
N LEU A 100 2.04 3.36 -13.86
CA LEU A 100 2.82 4.54 -13.48
C LEU A 100 4.08 4.67 -14.34
N GLU A 101 4.76 3.57 -14.66
CA GLU A 101 5.92 3.55 -15.55
C GLU A 101 5.53 4.00 -16.97
N VAL A 102 4.41 3.50 -17.50
CA VAL A 102 3.90 3.93 -18.82
C VAL A 102 3.61 5.43 -18.81
N LYS A 103 2.96 5.97 -17.76
CA LYS A 103 2.70 7.40 -17.62
C LYS A 103 3.98 8.23 -17.57
N GLN A 104 5.02 7.77 -16.87
CA GLN A 104 6.31 8.44 -16.80
C GLN A 104 7.04 8.44 -18.15
N GLN A 105 7.03 7.31 -18.88
CA GLN A 105 7.63 7.22 -20.22
C GLN A 105 6.94 8.15 -21.22
N GLN A 106 5.60 8.22 -21.19
CA GLN A 106 4.83 9.14 -22.02
C GLN A 106 5.13 10.62 -21.71
N ALA A 107 5.34 10.96 -20.44
CA ALA A 107 5.72 12.30 -20.03
C ALA A 107 7.17 12.66 -20.40
N ALA A 108 8.07 11.66 -20.47
CA ALA A 108 9.48 11.83 -20.79
C ALA A 108 9.80 11.77 -22.29
N ALA A 109 8.87 11.28 -23.13
CA ALA A 109 9.04 11.26 -24.57
C ALA A 109 9.08 12.69 -25.15
N PRO A 110 10.16 13.11 -25.82
CA PRO A 110 10.23 14.43 -26.44
C PRO A 110 9.20 14.55 -27.57
N ARG A 111 8.51 15.69 -27.64
CA ARG A 111 7.66 16.08 -28.79
C ARG A 111 8.49 16.28 -30.04
#